data_AF-A0A661Q9P4-F1
#
_entry.id   AF-A0A661Q9P4-F1
#
_cell.length_a   1.000
_cell.length_b   1.000
_cell.length_c   1.000
_cell.angle_alpha   90.00
_cell.angle_beta   90.00
_cell.angle_gamma   90.00
#
_symmetry.space_group_name_H-M   'P 1'
#
loop_
_entity.id
_entity.type
_entity.pdbx_description
1 polymer ?
#
loop_
_entity_poly.entity_id
_entity_poly.type
_entity_poly.pdbx_seq_one_letter_code
_entity_poly.pdbx_strand_id
1 'polypeptide(L)'
;YREIWDYYLPLALTPFIALSIHPLVTFFLGKSRDPLESLAVMPVIYGLTFVFRAIGLSYQEVAIALLGENRNNYLKVRNFAVILGISTSACLSLIAFTPLSQIWFRDLSGLNDLLTNFATLPLQIMAIFPALTVLICFQRSVLIVTRVTNPISIATAIEAVGIFSVLLIAMLYFPLPGVVAASIAYVIGRLLAIAALQRPLKPQLKKLTLEGNS
;
A
#
# COMPACT_ATOMS: atom_id res chain seq x y z
N TYR A 1 -31.46 11.81 9.93
CA TYR A 1 -31.28 10.44 9.40
C TYR A 1 -30.41 10.36 8.15
N ARG A 2 -30.56 11.21 7.11
CA ARG A 2 -29.66 11.23 5.92
C ARG A 2 -28.18 11.43 6.25
N GLU A 3 -27.86 12.33 7.19
CA GLU A 3 -26.47 12.61 7.62
C GLU A 3 -25.76 11.40 8.26
N ILE A 4 -26.51 10.49 8.90
CA ILE A 4 -25.93 9.27 9.47
C ILE A 4 -25.52 8.34 8.34
N TRP A 5 -26.35 8.20 7.30
CA TRP A 5 -26.03 7.38 6.13
C TRP A 5 -24.85 7.96 5.33
N ASP A 6 -24.82 9.26 5.07
CA ASP A 6 -23.74 9.90 4.30
C ASP A 6 -22.38 9.85 5.03
N TYR A 7 -22.38 9.77 6.36
CA TYR A 7 -21.16 9.74 7.18
C TYR A 7 -20.73 8.32 7.58
N TYR A 8 -21.67 7.42 7.92
CA TYR A 8 -21.34 6.04 8.34
C TYR A 8 -21.18 5.07 7.18
N LEU A 9 -21.94 5.22 6.09
CA LEU A 9 -21.88 4.29 4.96
C LEU A 9 -20.48 4.22 4.34
N PRO A 10 -19.76 5.33 4.09
CA PRO A 10 -18.39 5.26 3.55
C PRO A 10 -17.41 4.57 4.49
N LEU A 11 -17.55 4.78 5.80
CA LEU A 11 -16.67 4.19 6.81
C LEU A 11 -16.93 2.68 6.95
N ALA A 12 -18.19 2.26 6.96
CA ALA A 12 -18.60 0.86 7.03
C ALA A 12 -18.26 0.07 5.75
N LEU A 13 -18.28 0.73 4.58
CA LEU A 13 -17.91 0.12 3.31
C LEU A 13 -16.39 0.00 3.11
N THR A 14 -15.58 0.73 3.88
CA THR A 14 -14.12 0.73 3.69
C THR A 14 -13.50 -0.66 3.79
N PRO A 15 -13.81 -1.50 4.80
CA PRO A 15 -13.33 -2.88 4.85
C PRO A 15 -13.83 -3.72 3.67
N PHE A 16 -15.08 -3.55 3.23
CA PHE A 16 -15.61 -4.26 2.06
C PHE A 16 -14.84 -3.89 0.79
N ILE A 17 -14.62 -2.60 0.54
CA ILE A 17 -13.83 -2.10 -0.58
C ILE A 17 -12.41 -2.70 -0.54
N ALA A 18 -11.76 -2.66 0.62
CA ALA A 18 -10.41 -3.19 0.78
C ALA A 18 -10.35 -4.71 0.52
N LEU A 19 -11.34 -5.46 1.03
CA LEU A 19 -11.44 -6.91 0.82
C LEU A 19 -11.75 -7.26 -0.64
N SER A 20 -12.55 -6.44 -1.35
CA SER A 20 -12.89 -6.65 -2.76
C SER A 20 -11.69 -6.54 -3.71
N ILE A 21 -10.63 -5.82 -3.33
CA ILE A 21 -9.42 -5.67 -4.17
C ILE A 21 -8.79 -7.02 -4.49
N HIS A 22 -8.74 -7.95 -3.53
CA HIS A 22 -8.07 -9.24 -3.72
C HIS A 22 -8.79 -10.15 -4.74
N PRO A 23 -10.10 -10.45 -4.60
CA PRO A 23 -10.85 -11.19 -5.62
C PRO A 23 -10.83 -10.52 -7.00
N LEU A 24 -10.89 -9.19 -7.03
CA LEU A 24 -10.84 -8.42 -8.28
C LEU A 24 -9.52 -8.66 -9.01
N VAL A 25 -8.40 -8.50 -8.32
CA VAL A 25 -7.06 -8.73 -8.89
C VAL A 25 -6.91 -10.18 -9.33
N THR A 26 -7.34 -11.15 -8.52
CA THR A 26 -7.31 -12.58 -8.88
C THR A 26 -8.12 -12.86 -10.14
N PHE A 27 -9.32 -12.30 -10.27
CA PHE A 27 -10.15 -12.44 -11.47
C PHE A 27 -9.43 -11.92 -12.71
N PHE A 28 -8.83 -10.73 -12.60
CA PHE A 28 -8.06 -10.12 -13.67
C PHE A 28 -6.85 -11.00 -14.04
N LEU A 29 -6.05 -11.48 -13.08
CA LEU A 29 -4.94 -12.38 -13.34
C LEU A 29 -5.37 -13.63 -14.12
N GLY A 30 -6.49 -14.25 -13.72
CA GLY A 30 -7.03 -15.44 -14.41
C GLY A 30 -7.53 -15.19 -15.83
N LYS A 31 -7.75 -13.94 -16.23
CA LYS A 31 -8.16 -13.51 -17.58
C LYS A 31 -7.05 -12.82 -18.37
N SER A 32 -5.88 -12.68 -17.79
CA SER A 32 -4.73 -11.99 -18.38
C SER A 32 -3.83 -12.94 -19.17
N ARG A 33 -2.73 -12.40 -19.72
CA ARG A 33 -1.64 -13.19 -20.30
C ARG A 33 -0.88 -13.92 -19.19
N ASP A 34 -0.45 -15.14 -19.49
CA ASP A 34 0.28 -16.03 -18.57
C ASP A 34 -0.46 -16.19 -17.22
N PRO A 35 -1.75 -16.61 -17.25
CA PRO A 35 -2.61 -16.60 -16.07
C PRO A 35 -2.18 -17.64 -15.02
N LEU A 36 -1.71 -18.81 -15.44
CA LEU A 36 -1.26 -19.86 -14.53
C LEU A 36 0.01 -19.44 -13.78
N GLU A 37 0.98 -18.90 -14.51
CA GLU A 37 2.24 -18.38 -13.99
C GLU A 37 1.97 -17.20 -13.05
N SER A 38 1.11 -16.26 -13.46
CA SER A 38 0.72 -15.09 -12.66
C SER A 38 0.06 -15.49 -11.35
N LEU A 39 -0.88 -16.44 -11.38
CA LEU A 39 -1.56 -16.93 -10.18
C LEU A 39 -0.63 -17.74 -9.28
N ALA A 40 0.35 -18.46 -9.84
CA ALA A 40 1.31 -19.25 -9.08
C ALA A 40 2.30 -18.39 -8.29
N VAL A 41 2.80 -17.30 -8.88
CA VAL A 41 3.82 -16.45 -8.23
C VAL A 41 3.23 -15.43 -7.25
N MET A 42 1.95 -15.07 -7.41
CA MET A 42 1.35 -13.95 -6.67
C MET A 42 1.37 -14.13 -5.14
N PRO A 43 1.01 -15.30 -4.57
CA PRO A 43 1.06 -15.49 -3.12
C PRO A 43 2.48 -15.32 -2.55
N VAL A 44 3.49 -15.72 -3.31
CA VAL A 44 4.89 -15.67 -2.89
C VAL A 44 5.40 -14.23 -2.86
N ILE A 45 5.11 -13.45 -3.91
CA ILE A 45 5.45 -12.02 -3.97
C ILE A 45 4.72 -11.25 -2.86
N TYR A 46 3.44 -11.54 -2.64
CA TYR A 46 2.67 -10.91 -1.58
C TYR A 46 3.18 -11.27 -0.20
N GLY A 47 3.54 -12.53 0.05
CA GLY A 47 4.11 -12.96 1.32
C GLY A 47 5.36 -12.14 1.65
N LEU A 48 6.32 -12.08 0.72
CA LEU A 48 7.55 -11.31 0.92
C LEU A 48 7.28 -9.81 1.12
N THR A 49 6.48 -9.21 0.24
CA THR A 49 6.14 -7.78 0.34
C THR A 49 5.41 -7.49 1.66
N PHE A 50 4.52 -8.38 2.09
CA PHE A 50 3.75 -8.23 3.32
C PHE A 50 4.62 -8.21 4.56
N VAL A 51 5.68 -9.03 4.64
CA VAL A 51 6.64 -9.02 5.77
C VAL A 51 7.19 -7.61 6.00
N PHE A 52 7.61 -6.92 4.95
CA PHE A 52 8.13 -5.55 5.08
C PHE A 52 7.04 -4.51 5.35
N ARG A 53 5.86 -4.69 4.74
CA ARG A 53 4.71 -3.78 4.95
C ARG A 53 4.14 -3.88 6.36
N ALA A 54 4.17 -5.06 6.99
CA ALA A 54 3.63 -5.29 8.32
C ALA A 54 4.25 -4.34 9.34
N ILE A 55 5.55 -4.04 9.18
CA ILE A 55 6.27 -3.07 10.02
C ILE A 55 5.65 -1.66 9.91
N GLY A 56 5.31 -1.23 8.70
CA GLY A 56 4.63 0.05 8.46
C GLY A 56 3.20 0.09 9.00
N LEU A 57 2.49 -1.04 8.94
CA LEU A 57 1.16 -1.17 9.54
C LEU A 57 1.23 -1.06 11.07
N SER A 58 2.17 -1.75 11.72
CA SER A 58 2.39 -1.66 13.17
C SER A 58 2.83 -0.26 13.61
N TYR A 59 3.61 0.43 12.79
CA TYR A 59 4.00 1.82 13.03
C TYR A 59 2.79 2.76 13.15
N GLN A 60 1.68 2.49 12.45
CA GLN A 60 0.49 3.34 12.49
C GLN A 60 -0.05 3.53 13.91
N GLU A 61 -0.12 2.45 14.70
CA GLU A 61 -0.61 2.46 16.08
C GLU A 61 0.34 3.25 17.01
N VAL A 62 1.65 3.05 16.86
CA VAL A 62 2.67 3.79 17.62
C VAL A 62 2.60 5.28 17.29
N ALA A 63 2.42 5.63 16.01
CA ALA A 63 2.28 7.02 15.60
C ALA A 63 1.00 7.66 16.14
N ILE A 64 -0.11 6.92 16.20
CA ILE A 64 -1.36 7.41 16.82
C ILE A 64 -1.15 7.69 18.31
N ALA A 65 -0.52 6.76 19.05
CA ALA A 65 -0.24 6.93 20.48
C ALA A 65 0.64 8.15 20.75
N LEU A 66 1.80 8.25 20.08
CA LEU A 66 2.77 9.34 20.31
C LEU A 66 2.23 10.73 19.92
N LEU A 67 1.45 10.81 18.83
CA LEU A 67 0.80 12.06 18.42
C LEU A 67 -0.38 12.42 19.31
N GLY A 68 -1.06 11.41 19.88
CA GLY A 68 -2.19 11.59 20.79
C GLY A 68 -1.76 12.09 22.18
N GLU A 69 -0.63 11.60 22.70
CA GLU A 69 -0.06 12.03 23.99
C GLU A 69 0.48 13.46 23.95
N ASN A 70 1.31 13.76 22.95
CA ASN A 70 1.94 15.07 22.83
C ASN A 70 2.15 15.43 21.36
N ARG A 71 1.49 16.50 20.92
CA ARG A 71 1.57 17.00 19.54
C ARG A 71 2.98 17.44 19.15
N ASN A 72 3.85 17.77 20.11
CA ASN A 72 5.26 18.13 19.90
C ASN A 72 6.08 16.94 19.38
N ASN A 73 5.60 15.71 19.56
CA ASN A 73 6.22 14.51 19.00
C ASN A 73 6.10 14.43 17.48
N TYR A 74 5.35 15.33 16.83
CA TYR A 74 5.15 15.35 15.39
C TYR A 74 6.45 15.20 14.58
N LEU A 75 7.49 15.97 14.90
CA LEU A 75 8.77 15.91 14.18
C LEU A 75 9.47 14.55 14.35
N LYS A 76 9.41 13.96 15.56
CA LYS A 76 9.99 12.65 15.85
C LYS A 76 9.25 11.56 15.05
N VAL A 77 7.93 11.58 15.08
CA VAL A 77 7.06 10.63 14.36
C VAL A 77 7.28 10.75 12.85
N ARG A 78 7.32 11.97 12.30
CA ARG A 78 7.59 12.21 10.87
C ARG A 78 8.97 11.70 10.46
N ASN A 79 10.02 12.05 11.21
CA ASN A 79 11.39 11.65 10.86
C ASN A 79 11.56 10.13 10.96
N PHE A 80 10.94 9.50 11.97
CA PHE A 80 10.92 8.05 12.10
C PHE A 80 10.18 7.39 10.92
N ALA A 81 9.03 7.93 10.47
CA ALA A 81 8.34 7.43 9.28
C ALA A 81 9.22 7.46 8.02
N VAL A 82 9.99 8.55 7.83
CA VAL A 82 10.89 8.67 6.67
C VAL A 82 11.98 7.61 6.73
N ILE A 83 12.66 7.46 7.88
CA ILE A 83 13.71 6.46 8.08
C ILE A 83 13.13 5.05 7.89
N LEU A 84 11.96 4.77 8.46
CA LEU A 84 11.30 3.47 8.37
C LEU A 84 10.85 3.14 6.95
N GLY A 85 10.29 4.09 6.23
CA GLY A 85 9.88 3.92 4.84
C GLY A 85 11.08 3.64 3.94
N ILE A 86 12.15 4.42 4.08
CA ILE A 86 13.40 4.22 3.34
C ILE A 86 14.02 2.87 3.70
N SER A 87 14.13 2.52 4.98
CA SER A 87 14.80 1.28 5.39
C SER A 87 14.05 0.02 4.95
N THR A 88 12.73 -0.02 5.12
CA THR A 88 11.91 -1.17 4.71
C THR A 88 11.90 -1.37 3.19
N SER A 89 11.77 -0.27 2.44
CA SER A 89 11.81 -0.34 0.98
C SER A 89 13.22 -0.62 0.44
N ALA A 90 14.27 -0.06 1.06
CA ALA A 90 15.65 -0.35 0.69
C ALA A 90 15.97 -1.83 0.96
N CYS A 91 15.54 -2.39 2.09
CA CYS A 91 15.76 -3.81 2.40
C CYS A 91 15.04 -4.73 1.40
N LEU A 92 13.77 -4.43 1.08
CA LEU A 92 13.06 -5.19 0.05
C LEU A 92 13.68 -5.01 -1.35
N SER A 93 14.14 -3.81 -1.68
CA SER A 93 14.84 -3.53 -2.95
C SER A 93 16.15 -4.31 -3.03
N LEU A 94 16.94 -4.36 -1.95
CA LEU A 94 18.15 -5.17 -1.91
C LEU A 94 17.81 -6.63 -2.20
N ILE A 95 16.74 -7.20 -1.64
CA ILE A 95 16.32 -8.56 -1.97
C ILE A 95 15.87 -8.68 -3.43
N ALA A 96 15.04 -7.74 -3.91
CA ALA A 96 14.43 -7.79 -5.23
C ALA A 96 15.40 -7.61 -6.41
N PHE A 97 16.47 -6.84 -6.21
CA PHE A 97 17.47 -6.54 -7.24
C PHE A 97 18.75 -7.38 -7.11
N THR A 98 18.85 -8.23 -6.09
CA THR A 98 19.99 -9.15 -5.93
C THR A 98 19.55 -10.61 -6.13
N PRO A 99 20.50 -11.55 -6.27
CA PRO A 99 20.20 -12.98 -6.32
C PRO A 99 19.49 -13.53 -5.07
N LEU A 100 19.36 -12.74 -3.99
CA LEU A 100 18.59 -13.15 -2.80
C LEU A 100 17.11 -13.42 -3.12
N SER A 101 16.54 -12.72 -4.11
CA SER A 101 15.20 -13.02 -4.60
C SER A 101 15.05 -14.46 -5.09
N GLN A 102 16.10 -15.05 -5.68
CA GLN A 102 16.09 -16.43 -6.15
C GLN A 102 16.05 -17.42 -4.98
N ILE A 103 16.78 -17.15 -3.89
CA ILE A 103 16.73 -17.98 -2.68
C ILE A 103 15.31 -17.98 -2.10
N TRP A 104 14.67 -16.81 -2.04
CA TRP A 104 13.29 -16.70 -1.57
C TRP A 104 12.31 -17.46 -2.46
N PHE A 105 12.39 -17.28 -3.78
CA PHE A 105 11.46 -17.88 -4.72
C PHE A 105 11.67 -19.39 -4.90
N ARG A 106 12.91 -19.83 -5.05
CA ARG A 106 13.25 -21.23 -5.35
C ARG A 106 13.31 -22.09 -4.09
N ASP A 107 14.14 -21.70 -3.12
CA ASP A 107 14.48 -22.57 -1.99
C ASP A 107 13.42 -22.53 -0.88
N LEU A 108 12.89 -21.33 -0.58
CA LEU A 108 11.87 -21.16 0.46
C LEU A 108 10.45 -21.39 -0.06
N SER A 109 10.17 -20.93 -1.29
CA SER A 109 8.81 -20.97 -1.84
C SER A 109 8.58 -22.11 -2.84
N GLY A 110 9.63 -22.86 -3.20
CA GLY A 110 9.53 -24.04 -4.06
C GLY A 110 9.21 -23.74 -5.53
N LEU A 111 9.41 -22.49 -5.99
CA LEU A 111 9.18 -22.14 -7.39
C LEU A 111 10.27 -22.75 -8.28
N ASN A 112 9.86 -23.24 -9.45
CA ASN A 112 10.81 -23.64 -10.47
C ASN A 112 11.54 -22.41 -11.06
N ASP A 113 12.58 -22.66 -11.86
CA ASP A 113 13.44 -21.60 -12.40
C ASP A 113 12.68 -20.63 -13.32
N LEU A 114 11.67 -21.15 -14.06
CA LEU A 114 10.82 -20.33 -14.93
C LEU A 114 9.99 -19.34 -14.11
N LEU A 115 9.29 -19.82 -13.07
CA LEU A 115 8.45 -19.00 -12.20
C LEU A 115 9.28 -18.03 -11.34
N THR A 116 10.48 -18.42 -10.95
CA THR A 116 11.43 -17.55 -10.23
C THR A 116 11.80 -16.32 -11.07
N ASN A 117 12.16 -16.54 -12.33
CA ASN A 117 12.46 -15.45 -13.26
C ASN A 117 11.21 -14.59 -13.53
N PHE A 118 10.05 -15.23 -13.68
CA PHE A 118 8.76 -14.55 -13.90
C PHE A 118 8.33 -13.67 -12.72
N ALA A 119 8.64 -14.06 -11.48
CA ALA A 119 8.32 -13.32 -10.26
C ALA A 119 9.24 -12.12 -9.99
N THR A 120 10.40 -12.06 -10.64
CA THR A 120 11.45 -11.08 -10.35
C THR A 120 11.01 -9.64 -10.67
N LEU A 121 10.50 -9.40 -11.88
CA LEU A 121 10.07 -8.06 -12.30
C LEU A 121 8.89 -7.51 -11.45
N PRO A 122 7.81 -8.29 -11.20
CA PRO A 122 6.76 -7.90 -10.26
C PRO A 122 7.28 -7.51 -8.86
N LEU A 123 8.23 -8.27 -8.32
CA LEU A 123 8.81 -7.99 -7.01
C LEU A 123 9.59 -6.66 -7.01
N GLN A 124 10.38 -6.40 -8.05
CA GLN A 124 11.11 -5.14 -8.22
C GLN A 124 10.17 -3.94 -8.26
N ILE A 125 9.04 -4.05 -8.96
CA ILE A 125 8.00 -3.01 -8.98
C ILE A 125 7.40 -2.82 -7.58
N MET A 126 7.15 -3.91 -6.85
CA MET A 126 6.60 -3.87 -5.50
C MET A 126 7.60 -3.45 -4.42
N ALA A 127 8.90 -3.31 -4.74
CA ALA A 127 9.94 -2.96 -3.78
C ALA A 127 9.72 -1.57 -3.14
N ILE A 128 9.03 -0.65 -3.83
CA ILE A 128 8.67 0.68 -3.31
C ILE A 128 7.47 0.63 -2.35
N PHE A 129 6.69 -0.46 -2.38
CA PHE A 129 5.40 -0.55 -1.72
C PHE A 129 5.45 -0.45 -0.18
N PRO A 130 6.49 -0.96 0.52
CA PRO A 130 6.66 -0.72 1.96
C PRO A 130 6.79 0.76 2.30
N ALA A 131 7.58 1.54 1.56
CA ALA A 131 7.72 2.98 1.79
C ALA A 131 6.38 3.71 1.62
N LEU A 132 5.64 3.37 0.57
CA LEU A 132 4.29 3.92 0.34
C LEU A 132 3.32 3.53 1.46
N THR A 133 3.46 2.33 2.01
CA THR A 133 2.65 1.85 3.15
C THR A 133 2.95 2.68 4.40
N VAL A 134 4.22 2.91 4.74
CA VAL A 134 4.60 3.76 5.88
C VAL A 134 4.08 5.19 5.70
N LEU A 135 4.19 5.74 4.49
CA LEU A 135 3.70 7.09 4.19
C LEU A 135 2.19 7.20 4.40
N ILE A 136 1.38 6.30 3.83
CA ILE A 136 -0.08 6.37 4.02
C ILE A 136 -0.48 6.12 5.47
N CYS A 137 0.22 5.23 6.19
CA CYS A 137 0.01 5.01 7.63
C CYS A 137 0.28 6.28 8.43
N PHE A 138 1.38 7.01 8.14
CA PHE A 138 1.63 8.31 8.76
C PHE A 138 0.52 9.33 8.50
N GLN A 139 0.06 9.46 7.24
CA GLN A 139 -1.04 10.37 6.90
C GLN A 139 -2.32 10.00 7.65
N ARG A 140 -2.63 8.70 7.74
CA ARG A 140 -3.79 8.17 8.47
C ARG A 140 -3.68 8.44 9.97
N SER A 141 -2.52 8.20 10.60
CA SER A 141 -2.32 8.46 12.03
C SER A 141 -2.61 9.92 12.38
N VAL A 142 -2.13 10.87 11.57
CA VAL A 142 -2.41 12.31 11.76
C VAL A 142 -3.90 12.62 11.65
N LEU A 143 -4.57 12.08 10.64
CA LEU A 143 -6.00 12.28 10.39
C LEU A 143 -6.87 11.66 11.50
N ILE A 144 -6.48 10.50 12.02
CA ILE A 144 -7.16 9.82 13.13
C ILE A 144 -7.03 10.64 14.42
N VAL A 145 -5.82 11.09 14.77
CA VAL A 145 -5.58 11.89 15.99
C VAL A 145 -6.32 13.24 15.93
N THR A 146 -6.45 13.83 14.74
CA THR A 146 -7.21 15.06 14.52
C THR A 146 -8.72 14.84 14.31
N ARG A 147 -9.20 13.60 14.42
CA ARG A 147 -10.61 13.19 14.26
C ARG A 147 -11.22 13.50 12.89
N VAL A 148 -10.41 13.55 11.83
CA VAL A 148 -10.84 13.77 10.44
C VAL A 148 -10.68 12.46 9.66
N THR A 149 -11.61 11.52 9.82
CA THR A 149 -11.48 10.15 9.29
C THR A 149 -12.14 9.93 7.93
N ASN A 150 -13.15 10.74 7.54
CA ASN A 150 -13.81 10.61 6.23
C ASN A 150 -12.86 10.55 5.03
N PRO A 151 -11.78 11.36 4.97
CA PRO A 151 -10.87 11.29 3.83
C PRO A 151 -10.11 9.97 3.73
N ILE A 152 -9.97 9.20 4.83
CA ILE A 152 -9.33 7.88 4.83
C ILE A 152 -10.16 6.89 4.02
N SER A 153 -11.48 6.90 4.19
CA SER A 153 -12.42 6.08 3.43
C SER A 153 -12.39 6.45 1.94
N ILE A 154 -12.42 7.74 1.63
CA ILE A 154 -12.35 8.26 0.25
C ILE A 154 -11.03 7.83 -0.41
N ALA A 155 -9.90 7.96 0.27
CA ALA A 155 -8.60 7.53 -0.26
C ALA A 155 -8.54 6.02 -0.52
N THR A 156 -9.22 5.21 0.31
CA THR A 156 -9.31 3.76 0.11
C THR A 156 -10.17 3.41 -1.11
N ALA A 157 -11.28 4.14 -1.32
CA ALA A 157 -12.08 4.02 -2.55
C ALA A 157 -11.28 4.43 -3.80
N ILE A 158 -10.52 5.53 -3.73
CA ILE A 158 -9.63 5.98 -4.81
C ILE A 158 -8.55 4.93 -5.08
N GLU A 159 -7.98 4.29 -4.06
CA GLU A 159 -7.03 3.20 -4.23
C GLU A 159 -7.65 2.05 -5.03
N ALA A 160 -8.82 1.58 -4.62
CA ALA A 160 -9.51 0.46 -5.27
C ALA A 160 -9.91 0.77 -6.72
N VAL A 161 -10.50 1.95 -6.96
CA VAL A 161 -10.87 2.41 -8.31
C VAL A 161 -9.62 2.61 -9.16
N GLY A 162 -8.54 3.12 -8.59
CA GLY A 162 -7.24 3.27 -9.26
C GLY A 162 -6.68 1.93 -9.70
N ILE A 163 -6.65 0.94 -8.80
CA ILE A 163 -6.23 -0.43 -9.11
C ILE A 163 -7.08 -1.01 -10.24
N PHE A 164 -8.41 -0.92 -10.13
CA PHE A 164 -9.34 -1.40 -11.16
C PHE A 164 -9.08 -0.75 -12.52
N SER A 165 -8.96 0.58 -12.55
CA SER A 165 -8.77 1.33 -13.79
C SER A 165 -7.44 0.99 -14.46
N VAL A 166 -6.36 0.88 -13.68
CA VAL A 166 -5.05 0.51 -14.21
C VAL A 166 -5.05 -0.92 -14.73
N LEU A 167 -5.64 -1.88 -14.00
CA LEU A 167 -5.78 -3.26 -14.48
C LEU A 167 -6.58 -3.34 -15.79
N LEU A 168 -7.71 -2.64 -15.86
CA LEU A 168 -8.57 -2.61 -17.04
C LEU A 168 -7.80 -2.04 -18.25
N ILE A 169 -7.12 -0.91 -18.08
CA ILE A 169 -6.30 -0.29 -19.14
C ILE A 169 -5.14 -1.21 -19.53
N ALA A 170 -4.44 -1.80 -18.56
CA ALA A 170 -3.34 -2.71 -18.80
C ALA A 170 -3.77 -3.90 -19.68
N MET A 171 -4.93 -4.50 -19.42
CA MET A 171 -5.41 -5.65 -20.18
C MET A 171 -5.94 -5.32 -21.57
N LEU A 172 -6.55 -4.14 -21.74
CA LEU A 172 -7.09 -3.74 -23.04
C LEU A 172 -6.00 -3.31 -24.01
N TYR A 173 -4.92 -2.70 -23.51
CA TYR A 173 -3.95 -1.99 -24.38
C TYR A 173 -2.53 -2.54 -24.33
N PHE A 174 -2.15 -3.32 -23.33
CA PHE A 174 -0.77 -3.75 -23.16
C PHE A 174 -0.64 -5.29 -23.11
N PRO A 175 0.32 -5.89 -23.82
CA PRO A 175 0.58 -7.32 -23.77
C PRO A 175 1.43 -7.70 -22.53
N LEU A 176 1.03 -7.24 -21.35
CA LEU A 176 1.75 -7.50 -20.09
C LEU A 176 1.23 -8.79 -19.42
N PRO A 177 2.11 -9.55 -18.74
CA PRO A 177 1.66 -10.61 -17.84
C PRO A 177 0.79 -10.05 -16.72
N GLY A 178 -0.23 -10.81 -16.30
CA GLY A 178 -1.20 -10.35 -15.29
C GLY A 178 -0.58 -9.87 -14.00
N VAL A 179 0.41 -10.60 -13.49
CA VAL A 179 1.11 -10.26 -12.26
C VAL A 179 1.86 -8.92 -12.36
N VAL A 180 2.46 -8.61 -13.53
CA VAL A 180 3.16 -7.33 -13.75
C VAL A 180 2.16 -6.19 -13.77
N ALA A 181 1.04 -6.37 -14.48
CA ALA A 181 -0.05 -5.39 -14.51
C ALA A 181 -0.61 -5.13 -13.10
N ALA A 182 -0.78 -6.18 -12.29
CA ALA A 182 -1.22 -6.05 -10.91
C ALA A 182 -0.21 -5.30 -10.04
N SER A 183 1.08 -5.63 -10.09
CA SER A 183 2.12 -4.91 -9.34
C SER A 183 2.11 -3.40 -9.65
N ILE A 184 1.97 -3.03 -10.92
CA ILE A 184 1.85 -1.63 -11.35
C ILE A 184 0.56 -1.01 -10.81
N ALA A 185 -0.57 -1.72 -10.93
CA ALA A 185 -1.87 -1.25 -10.46
C ALA A 185 -1.88 -0.97 -8.96
N TYR A 186 -1.25 -1.82 -8.14
CA TYR A 186 -1.10 -1.58 -6.70
C TYR A 186 -0.30 -0.31 -6.44
N VAL A 187 0.88 -0.18 -7.05
CA VAL A 187 1.75 0.99 -6.83
C VAL A 187 1.02 2.28 -7.22
N ILE A 188 0.39 2.32 -8.39
CA ILE A 188 -0.35 3.49 -8.86
C ILE A 188 -1.56 3.77 -7.97
N GLY A 189 -2.37 2.76 -7.64
CA GLY A 189 -3.52 2.92 -6.76
C GLY A 189 -3.12 3.48 -5.40
N ARG A 190 -2.02 2.98 -4.82
CA ARG A 190 -1.46 3.47 -3.55
C ARG A 190 -0.98 4.91 -3.66
N LEU A 191 -0.32 5.28 -4.77
CA LEU A 191 0.11 6.66 -5.02
C LEU A 191 -1.10 7.61 -5.13
N LEU A 192 -2.16 7.21 -5.84
CA LEU A 192 -3.40 7.98 -5.94
C LEU A 192 -4.04 8.20 -4.57
N ALA A 193 -4.08 7.17 -3.73
CA ALA A 193 -4.59 7.27 -2.36
C ALA A 193 -3.76 8.24 -1.49
N ILE A 194 -2.43 8.15 -1.57
CA ILE A 194 -1.51 9.06 -0.87
C ILE A 194 -1.74 10.50 -1.33
N ALA A 195 -1.85 10.71 -2.65
CA ALA A 195 -2.10 12.03 -3.24
C ALA A 195 -3.45 12.60 -2.80
N ALA A 196 -4.49 11.77 -2.75
CA ALA A 196 -5.82 12.18 -2.26
C ALA A 196 -5.77 12.64 -0.79
N LEU A 197 -4.97 11.98 0.06
CA LEU A 197 -4.80 12.37 1.46
C LEU A 197 -3.95 13.64 1.66
N GLN A 198 -3.16 14.09 0.68
CA GLN A 198 -2.35 15.31 0.83
C GLN A 198 -3.21 16.55 1.09
N ARG A 199 -4.37 16.67 0.42
CA ARG A 199 -5.28 17.83 0.57
C ARG A 199 -5.83 17.97 2.00
N PRO A 200 -6.48 16.96 2.60
CA PRO A 200 -6.97 17.03 3.98
C PRO A 200 -5.84 17.01 5.02
N LEU A 201 -4.66 16.50 4.70
CA LEU A 201 -3.55 16.42 5.64
C LEU A 201 -2.91 17.79 5.93
N LYS A 202 -2.70 18.63 4.90
CA LYS A 202 -2.02 19.94 5.04
C LYS A 202 -2.55 20.83 6.18
N PRO A 203 -3.86 21.10 6.31
CA PRO A 203 -4.37 21.94 7.40
C PRO A 203 -4.14 21.32 8.78
N GLN A 204 -4.07 19.98 8.86
CA GLN A 204 -3.97 19.24 10.12
C GLN A 204 -2.51 19.25 10.62
N LEU A 205 -1.56 19.18 9.69
CA LEU A 205 -0.15 19.39 9.98
C LEU A 205 0.13 20.80 10.50
N LYS A 206 -0.54 21.82 9.96
CA LYS A 206 -0.40 23.20 10.44
C LYS A 206 -0.89 23.35 11.88
N LYS A 207 -2.00 22.69 12.26
CA LYS A 207 -2.48 22.68 13.64
C LYS A 207 -1.51 22.01 14.60
N LEU A 208 -1.00 20.82 14.23
CA LEU A 208 -0.04 20.05 15.04
C LEU A 208 1.28 20.78 15.27
N THR A 209 1.74 21.57 14.31
CA THR A 209 3.00 22.33 14.41
C THR A 209 2.85 23.64 15.18
N LEU A 210 1.68 24.28 15.13
CA LEU A 210 1.42 25.52 15.87
C LEU A 210 1.19 25.28 17.36
N GLU A 211 0.40 24.27 17.71
CA GLU A 211 0.14 23.91 19.11
C GLU A 211 1.35 23.24 19.77
N GLY A 212 2.31 22.75 18.97
CA GLY A 212 3.50 22.10 19.51
C GLY A 212 4.64 23.03 19.91
N ASN A 213 4.51 24.33 19.59
CA ASN A 213 5.48 25.38 19.91
C ASN A 213 4.97 26.33 21.01
N SER A 214 3.82 26.05 21.61
CA SER A 214 3.23 26.75 22.77
C SER A 214 3.35 25.91 24.03
#